data_AF-A0A7Y6D9S3-F1
#
_entry.id   AF-A0A7Y6D9S3-F1
#
_cell.length_a   1.000
_cell.length_b   1.000
_cell.length_c   1.000
_cell.angle_alpha   90.00
_cell.angle_beta   90.00
_cell.angle_gamma   90.00
#
_symmetry.space_group_name_H-M   'P 1'
#
loop_
_entity.id
_entity.type
_entity.pdbx_description
1 polymer ?
#
loop_
_entity_poly.entity_id
_entity_poly.type
_entity_poly.pdbx_seq_one_letter_code
_entity_poly.pdbx_strand_id
1 'polypeptide(L)'
;MQIPKLIVREYLQRLGVPGLAGMALVVVAVVYGLAGLLPDWQSLQSLNQQTREAREYLAKVEDGTVAAPVVPQRQLDDFRSKLPSQPQATVAIDKIYALAAQERITLARGEYSLGIDPKTHLARYQILLPVRGSYPQLRRFMHALLGQLPAVVVEDLELQRKKIADTDLNGRIRMTLYLSRS
;
A
#
# COMPACT_ATOMS: atom_id res chain seq x y z
N MET A 1 30.08 -43.63 -22.05
CA MET A 1 28.99 -44.26 -22.81
C MET A 1 28.41 -43.22 -23.76
N GLN A 2 28.73 -43.32 -25.06
CA GLN A 2 28.33 -42.35 -26.07
C GLN A 2 26.96 -42.74 -26.64
N ILE A 3 25.98 -41.87 -26.46
CA ILE A 3 24.62 -42.07 -26.94
C ILE A 3 24.65 -42.01 -28.48
N PRO A 4 24.18 -43.04 -29.20
CA PRO A 4 24.35 -43.11 -30.65
C PRO A 4 23.46 -42.06 -31.33
N LYS A 5 24.11 -41.05 -31.92
CA LYS A 5 23.53 -39.90 -32.65
C LYS A 5 22.57 -40.28 -33.80
N LEU A 6 22.54 -41.56 -34.19
CA LEU A 6 21.74 -42.08 -35.30
C LEU A 6 20.26 -42.31 -34.93
N ILE A 7 19.97 -42.75 -33.70
CA ILE A 7 18.60 -43.03 -33.25
C ILE A 7 17.78 -41.73 -33.13
N VAL A 8 18.43 -40.63 -32.75
CA VAL A 8 17.82 -39.31 -32.62
C VAL A 8 17.37 -38.78 -33.99
N ARG A 9 18.11 -39.08 -35.06
CA ARG A 9 17.85 -38.53 -36.40
C ARG A 9 16.69 -39.24 -37.11
N GLU A 10 16.51 -40.52 -36.85
CA GLU A 10 15.44 -41.33 -37.46
C GLU A 10 14.08 -41.10 -36.79
N TYR A 11 14.06 -40.85 -35.47
CA TYR A 11 12.86 -40.39 -34.76
C TYR A 11 12.41 -38.99 -35.19
N LEU A 12 13.36 -38.11 -35.53
CA LEU A 12 13.09 -36.77 -36.06
C LEU A 12 12.45 -36.76 -37.46
N GLN A 13 12.63 -37.82 -38.27
CA GLN A 13 12.08 -37.88 -39.62
C GLN A 13 10.68 -38.52 -39.69
N ARG A 14 10.27 -39.32 -38.69
CA ARG A 14 8.91 -39.85 -38.59
C ARG A 14 7.92 -38.92 -37.89
N LEU A 15 8.42 -38.01 -37.08
CA LEU A 15 7.65 -36.88 -36.59
C LEU A 15 7.66 -35.80 -37.69
N GLY A 16 6.67 -35.83 -38.59
CA GLY A 16 6.46 -34.75 -39.54
C GLY A 16 6.31 -33.38 -38.84
N VAL A 17 5.99 -32.34 -39.59
CA VAL A 17 5.70 -30.97 -39.11
C VAL A 17 5.00 -30.88 -37.73
N PRO A 18 4.00 -31.72 -37.36
CA PRO A 18 3.39 -31.68 -36.01
C PRO A 18 4.35 -32.01 -34.85
N GLY A 19 5.34 -32.88 -35.03
CA GLY A 19 6.29 -33.24 -33.98
C GLY A 19 7.32 -32.15 -33.69
N LEU A 20 7.74 -31.44 -34.74
CA LEU A 20 8.61 -30.27 -34.65
C LEU A 20 7.87 -29.11 -33.96
N ALA A 21 6.57 -28.94 -34.28
CA ALA A 21 5.70 -27.98 -33.60
C ALA A 21 5.50 -28.32 -32.11
N GLY A 22 5.35 -29.60 -31.77
CA GLY A 22 5.25 -30.07 -30.38
C GLY A 22 6.52 -29.79 -29.57
N MET A 23 7.70 -30.06 -30.14
CA MET A 23 8.96 -29.71 -29.48
C MET A 23 9.14 -28.20 -29.32
N ALA A 24 8.77 -27.41 -30.32
CA ALA A 24 8.81 -25.95 -30.23
C ALA A 24 7.90 -25.44 -29.09
N LEU A 25 6.70 -25.99 -28.93
CA LEU A 25 5.77 -25.64 -27.85
C LEU A 25 6.33 -25.98 -26.46
N VAL A 26 6.96 -27.15 -26.31
CA VAL A 26 7.58 -27.54 -25.04
C VAL A 26 8.76 -26.61 -24.70
N VAL A 27 9.60 -26.27 -25.68
CA VAL A 27 10.70 -25.32 -25.47
C VAL A 27 10.17 -23.94 -25.06
N VAL A 28 9.12 -23.44 -25.72
CA VAL A 28 8.48 -22.17 -25.35
C VAL A 28 7.89 -22.22 -23.94
N ALA A 29 7.23 -23.31 -23.56
CA ALA A 29 6.66 -23.48 -22.22
C ALA A 29 7.76 -23.52 -21.14
N VAL A 30 8.88 -24.19 -21.40
CA VAL A 30 10.02 -24.26 -20.47
C VAL A 30 10.70 -22.90 -20.35
N VAL A 31 10.92 -22.20 -21.46
CA VAL A 31 11.50 -20.84 -21.45
C VAL A 31 10.60 -19.87 -20.70
N TYR A 32 9.29 -19.93 -20.93
CA TYR A 32 8.32 -19.07 -20.23
C TYR A 32 8.24 -19.39 -18.73
N GLY A 33 8.26 -20.68 -18.36
CA GLY A 33 8.29 -21.12 -16.97
C GLY A 33 9.57 -20.68 -16.24
N LEU A 34 10.74 -20.78 -16.89
CA LEU A 34 12.00 -20.37 -16.29
C LEU A 34 12.17 -18.86 -16.23
N ALA A 35 11.77 -18.13 -17.28
CA ALA A 35 11.94 -16.68 -17.35
C ALA A 35 10.86 -15.89 -16.58
N GLY A 36 9.64 -16.43 -16.44
CA GLY A 36 8.53 -15.78 -15.75
C GLY A 36 8.40 -16.15 -14.28
N LEU A 37 8.63 -17.43 -13.92
CA LEU A 37 8.36 -17.91 -12.57
C LEU A 37 9.53 -17.65 -11.60
N LEU A 38 10.79 -17.78 -12.02
CA LEU A 38 11.96 -17.57 -11.14
C LEU A 38 12.16 -16.12 -10.62
N PRO A 39 11.97 -15.04 -11.41
CA PRO A 39 12.20 -13.68 -10.91
C PRO A 39 11.16 -13.25 -9.86
N ASP A 40 9.95 -13.81 -9.89
CA ASP A 40 8.95 -13.57 -8.84
C ASP A 40 9.40 -14.12 -7.47
N TRP A 41 10.11 -15.26 -7.44
CA TRP A 41 10.66 -15.82 -6.20
C TRP A 41 11.81 -14.98 -5.62
N GLN A 42 12.62 -14.36 -6.46
CA GLN A 42 13.70 -13.46 -6.01
C GLN A 42 13.14 -12.17 -5.38
N SER A 43 12.03 -11.67 -5.93
CA SER A 43 11.30 -10.52 -5.38
C SER A 43 10.72 -10.83 -4.00
N LEU A 44 10.18 -12.04 -3.80
CA LEU A 44 9.71 -12.50 -2.50
C LEU A 44 10.83 -12.73 -1.47
N GLN A 45 12.00 -13.19 -1.91
CA GLN A 45 13.14 -13.41 -1.02
C GLN A 45 13.74 -12.09 -0.53
N SER A 46 13.95 -11.12 -1.42
CA SER A 46 14.46 -9.79 -1.04
C SER A 46 13.52 -9.05 -0.09
N LEU A 47 12.21 -9.16 -0.29
CA LEU A 47 11.21 -8.54 0.59
C LEU A 47 11.16 -9.23 1.98
N ASN A 48 11.32 -10.55 2.03
CA ASN A 48 11.44 -11.31 3.28
C ASN A 48 12.73 -11.01 4.04
N GLN A 49 13.83 -10.77 3.32
CA GLN A 49 15.11 -10.44 3.94
C GLN A 49 15.05 -9.08 4.63
N GLN A 50 14.48 -8.06 3.96
CA GLN A 50 14.28 -6.73 4.53
C GLN A 50 13.35 -6.76 5.76
N THR A 51 12.32 -7.59 5.75
CA THR A 51 11.42 -7.72 6.92
C THR A 51 12.08 -8.46 8.08
N ARG A 52 12.96 -9.44 7.81
CA ARG A 52 13.73 -10.11 8.87
C ARG A 52 14.75 -9.17 9.50
N GLU A 53 15.51 -8.45 8.69
CA GLU A 53 16.48 -7.47 9.19
C GLU A 53 15.79 -6.41 10.05
N ALA A 54 14.68 -5.81 9.56
CA ALA A 54 13.92 -4.83 10.34
C ALA A 54 13.40 -5.40 11.67
N ARG A 55 12.93 -6.65 11.69
CA ARG A 55 12.49 -7.33 12.91
C ARG A 55 13.63 -7.64 13.88
N GLU A 56 14.78 -8.06 13.38
CA GLU A 56 15.96 -8.30 14.22
C GLU A 56 16.52 -7.01 14.80
N TYR A 57 16.51 -5.91 14.04
CA TYR A 57 16.86 -4.59 14.56
C TYR A 57 15.88 -4.13 15.64
N LEU A 58 14.57 -4.27 15.42
CA LEU A 58 13.54 -3.96 16.42
C LEU A 58 13.71 -4.80 17.69
N ALA A 59 13.92 -6.11 17.55
CA ALA A 59 14.13 -7.01 18.69
C ALA A 59 15.38 -6.63 19.50
N LYS A 60 16.50 -6.27 18.84
CA LYS A 60 17.73 -5.82 19.52
C LYS A 60 17.57 -4.47 20.23
N VAL A 61 16.72 -3.59 19.71
CA VAL A 61 16.36 -2.33 20.37
C VAL A 61 15.43 -2.58 21.57
N GLU A 62 14.46 -3.50 21.46
CA GLU A 62 13.60 -3.91 22.58
C GLU A 62 14.39 -4.62 23.70
N ASP A 63 15.37 -5.46 23.35
CA ASP A 63 16.27 -6.13 24.30
C ASP A 63 17.32 -5.17 24.92
N GLY A 64 17.33 -3.90 24.51
CA GLY A 64 18.23 -2.87 25.06
C GLY A 64 19.73 -3.08 24.74
N THR A 65 20.06 -4.02 23.85
CA THR A 65 21.45 -4.32 23.45
C THR A 65 22.00 -3.32 22.43
N VAL A 66 21.11 -2.63 21.71
CA VAL A 66 21.46 -1.57 20.75
C VAL A 66 20.73 -0.29 21.16
N ALA A 67 21.48 0.80 21.34
CA ALA A 67 20.89 2.11 21.56
C ALA A 67 19.97 2.44 20.37
N ALA A 68 18.72 2.82 20.66
CA ALA A 68 17.79 3.27 19.64
C ALA A 68 18.52 4.26 18.72
N PRO A 69 18.42 4.12 17.38
CA PRO A 69 19.15 4.98 16.47
C PRO A 69 18.85 6.42 16.88
N VAL A 70 19.90 7.14 17.25
CA VAL A 70 19.82 8.58 17.50
C VAL A 70 19.51 9.17 16.13
N VAL A 71 18.22 9.26 15.81
CA VAL A 71 17.75 9.95 14.61
C VAL A 71 18.39 11.33 14.71
N PRO A 72 19.29 11.70 13.77
CA PRO A 72 19.93 13.00 13.83
C PRO A 72 18.81 14.03 13.98
N GLN A 73 18.92 14.93 14.94
CA GLN A 73 17.84 15.88 15.25
C GLN A 73 17.34 16.61 13.98
N ARG A 74 18.26 16.83 13.03
CA ARG A 74 17.98 17.29 11.65
C ARG A 74 16.96 16.44 10.88
N GLN A 75 17.01 15.11 10.96
CA GLN A 75 16.08 14.23 10.25
C GLN A 75 14.67 14.25 10.89
N LEU A 76 14.59 14.46 12.20
CA LEU A 76 13.34 14.73 12.92
C LEU A 76 12.77 16.11 12.56
N ASP A 77 13.63 17.12 12.45
CA ASP A 77 13.23 18.48 12.07
C ASP A 77 12.83 18.55 10.58
N ASP A 78 13.51 17.81 9.70
CA ASP A 78 13.14 17.62 8.28
C ASP A 78 11.81 16.86 8.12
N PHE A 79 11.49 15.95 9.05
CA PHE A 79 10.18 15.31 9.08
C PHE A 79 9.09 16.28 9.55
N ARG A 80 9.36 17.04 10.62
CA ARG A 80 8.43 18.05 11.14
C ARG A 80 8.17 19.16 10.15
N SER A 81 9.16 19.58 9.36
CA SER A 81 8.99 20.61 8.33
C SER A 81 8.13 20.16 7.14
N LYS A 82 8.04 18.84 6.90
CA LYS A 82 7.13 18.24 5.91
C LYS A 82 5.69 18.10 6.40
N LEU A 83 5.47 18.16 7.72
CA LEU A 83 4.13 18.14 8.28
C LEU A 83 3.50 19.54 8.17
N PRO A 84 2.21 19.63 7.80
CA PRO A 84 1.51 20.90 7.75
C PRO A 84 1.45 21.54 9.14
N SER A 85 1.62 22.85 9.18
CA SER A 85 1.47 23.64 10.41
C SER A 85 -0.01 23.77 10.78
N GLN A 86 -0.28 24.09 12.05
CA GLN A 86 -1.67 24.19 12.55
C GLN A 86 -2.62 25.09 11.72
N PRO A 87 -2.20 26.24 11.17
CA PRO A 87 -3.06 27.05 10.29
C PRO A 87 -3.38 26.37 8.94
N GLN A 88 -2.54 25.45 8.49
CA GLN A 88 -2.74 24.67 7.26
C GLN A 88 -3.69 23.50 7.47
N ALA A 89 -4.09 23.19 8.72
CA ALA A 89 -5.08 22.16 9.01
C ALA A 89 -6.41 22.44 8.32
N THR A 90 -6.87 23.70 8.31
CA THR A 90 -8.10 24.10 7.62
C THR A 90 -7.99 23.87 6.11
N VAL A 91 -6.84 24.21 5.50
CA VAL A 91 -6.58 23.96 4.08
C VAL A 91 -6.61 22.47 3.74
N ALA A 92 -6.07 21.63 4.63
CA ALA A 92 -6.13 20.17 4.47
C ALA A 92 -7.58 19.66 4.57
N ILE A 93 -8.38 20.19 5.49
CA ILE A 93 -9.80 19.85 5.63
C ILE A 93 -10.58 20.29 4.37
N ASP A 94 -10.36 21.50 3.88
CA ASP A 94 -11.00 21.98 2.65
C ASP A 94 -10.67 21.09 1.44
N LYS A 95 -9.41 20.63 1.35
CA LYS A 95 -9.01 19.64 0.33
C LYS A 95 -9.74 18.31 0.49
N ILE A 96 -9.96 17.82 1.71
CA ILE A 96 -10.74 16.59 1.96
C ILE A 96 -12.16 16.75 1.40
N TYR A 97 -12.82 17.88 1.67
CA TYR A 97 -14.17 18.15 1.14
C TYR A 97 -14.16 18.29 -0.39
N ALA A 98 -13.15 18.95 -0.97
CA ALA A 98 -13.02 19.06 -2.42
C ALA A 98 -12.87 17.69 -3.10
N LEU A 99 -12.07 16.79 -2.52
CA LEU A 99 -11.89 15.43 -3.05
C LEU A 99 -13.16 14.59 -2.98
N ALA A 100 -13.93 14.71 -1.88
CA ALA A 100 -15.21 14.02 -1.79
C ALA A 100 -16.23 14.55 -2.80
N ALA A 101 -16.23 15.86 -3.06
CA ALA A 101 -17.09 16.47 -4.08
C ALA A 101 -16.73 15.97 -5.49
N GLN A 102 -15.43 15.80 -5.80
CA GLN A 102 -14.98 15.23 -7.08
C GLN A 102 -15.48 13.81 -7.31
N GLU A 103 -15.47 12.97 -6.27
CA GLU A 103 -15.97 11.58 -6.34
C GLU A 103 -17.49 11.46 -6.17
N ARG A 104 -18.20 12.61 -6.01
CA ARG A 104 -19.65 12.70 -5.77
C ARG A 104 -20.11 11.92 -4.53
N ILE A 105 -19.30 11.95 -3.48
CA ILE A 105 -19.63 11.36 -2.18
C ILE A 105 -20.28 12.42 -1.32
N THR A 106 -21.35 12.04 -0.63
CA THR A 106 -21.98 12.93 0.34
C THR A 106 -21.25 12.80 1.67
N LEU A 107 -20.60 13.88 2.10
CA LEU A 107 -20.07 14.03 3.46
C LEU A 107 -21.13 14.73 4.32
N ALA A 108 -21.50 14.12 5.45
CA ALA A 108 -22.24 14.85 6.47
C ALA A 108 -21.27 15.70 7.31
N ARG A 109 -21.82 16.62 8.12
CA ARG A 109 -21.02 17.42 9.06
C ARG A 109 -20.22 16.48 9.97
N GLY A 110 -18.90 16.58 9.87
CA GLY A 110 -17.98 15.82 10.70
C GLY A 110 -17.77 16.45 12.07
N GLU A 111 -17.30 15.62 13.01
CA GLU A 111 -16.84 16.06 14.33
C GLU A 111 -15.32 16.28 14.27
N TYR A 112 -14.86 17.34 14.92
CA TYR A 112 -13.46 17.77 14.92
C TYR A 112 -12.96 17.90 16.35
N SER A 113 -11.87 17.22 16.68
CA SER A 113 -11.24 17.30 18.00
C SER A 113 -9.74 17.53 17.84
N LEU A 114 -9.21 18.54 18.53
CA LEU A 114 -7.77 18.80 18.58
C LEU A 114 -7.21 18.26 19.89
N GLY A 115 -6.37 17.23 19.78
CA GLY A 115 -5.57 16.71 20.88
C GLY A 115 -4.11 17.13 20.73
N ILE A 116 -3.44 17.39 21.85
CA ILE A 116 -1.98 17.60 21.87
C ILE A 116 -1.38 16.40 22.58
N ASP A 117 -0.42 15.75 21.94
CA ASP A 117 0.32 14.67 22.58
C ASP A 117 1.55 15.24 23.31
N PRO A 118 1.59 15.17 24.66
CA PRO A 118 2.69 15.72 25.45
C PRO A 118 4.01 14.99 25.20
N LYS A 119 4.00 13.75 24.70
CA LYS A 119 5.24 12.99 24.44
C LYS A 119 5.89 13.36 23.11
N THR A 120 5.08 13.55 22.07
CA THR A 120 5.58 13.77 20.70
C THR A 120 5.65 15.24 20.30
N HIS A 121 5.06 16.15 21.09
CA HIS A 121 4.92 17.57 20.77
C HIS A 121 4.17 17.84 19.44
N LEU A 122 3.44 16.83 18.94
CA LEU A 122 2.62 16.93 17.75
C LEU A 122 1.17 17.25 18.12
N ALA A 123 0.54 18.09 17.32
CA ALA A 123 -0.90 18.29 17.38
C ALA A 123 -1.59 17.23 16.52
N ARG A 124 -2.63 16.60 17.06
CA ARG A 124 -3.44 15.58 16.41
C ARG A 124 -4.83 16.14 16.21
N TYR A 125 -5.21 16.37 14.95
CA TYR A 125 -6.55 16.79 14.60
C TYR A 125 -7.36 15.56 14.21
N GLN A 126 -8.18 15.07 15.13
CA GLN A 126 -9.09 13.97 14.89
C GLN A 126 -10.32 14.48 14.15
N ILE A 127 -10.65 13.79 13.07
CA ILE A 127 -11.74 14.11 12.16
C ILE A 127 -12.59 12.85 12.03
N LEU A 128 -13.87 12.95 12.40
CA LEU A 128 -14.85 11.90 12.19
C LEU A 128 -15.84 12.37 11.14
N LEU A 129 -15.81 11.74 9.96
CA LEU A 129 -16.65 12.11 8.82
C LEU A 129 -17.65 10.99 8.51
N PRO A 130 -18.96 11.24 8.66
CA PRO A 130 -19.97 10.35 8.13
C PRO A 130 -20.01 10.48 6.60
N VAL A 131 -19.94 9.35 5.91
CA VAL A 131 -19.88 9.27 4.45
C VAL A 131 -21.05 8.48 3.89
N ARG A 132 -21.50 8.88 2.71
CA ARG A 132 -22.48 8.13 1.93
C ARG A 132 -22.13 8.13 0.45
N GLY A 133 -22.12 6.95 -0.15
CA GLY A 133 -21.91 6.74 -1.58
C GLY A 133 -21.69 5.27 -1.91
N SER A 134 -21.51 4.97 -3.19
CA SER A 134 -21.21 3.59 -3.61
C SER A 134 -19.79 3.17 -3.19
N TYR A 135 -19.56 1.87 -3.04
CA TYR A 135 -18.24 1.33 -2.69
C TYR A 135 -17.10 1.78 -3.63
N PRO A 136 -17.27 1.75 -4.98
CA PRO A 136 -16.22 2.22 -5.88
C PRO A 136 -15.85 3.69 -5.68
N GLN A 137 -16.83 4.56 -5.42
CA GLN A 137 -16.57 5.99 -5.15
C GLN A 137 -15.79 6.15 -3.84
N LEU A 138 -16.26 5.53 -2.76
CA LEU A 138 -15.58 5.55 -1.45
C LEU A 138 -14.13 5.09 -1.56
N ARG A 139 -13.88 4.01 -2.33
CA ARG A 139 -12.52 3.51 -2.56
C ARG A 139 -11.64 4.50 -3.31
N ARG A 140 -12.15 5.14 -4.38
CA ARG A 140 -11.41 6.17 -5.13
C ARG A 140 -11.10 7.38 -4.27
N PHE A 141 -12.07 7.84 -3.50
CA PHE A 141 -11.89 8.94 -2.55
C PHE A 141 -10.80 8.63 -1.52
N MET A 142 -10.80 7.44 -0.90
CA MET A 142 -9.74 7.07 0.04
C MET A 142 -8.36 7.05 -0.62
N HIS A 143 -8.25 6.51 -1.84
CA HIS A 143 -6.99 6.53 -2.58
C HIS A 143 -6.53 7.96 -2.91
N ALA A 144 -7.44 8.83 -3.33
CA ALA A 144 -7.13 10.23 -3.62
C ALA A 144 -6.73 11.00 -2.35
N LEU A 145 -7.45 10.77 -1.25
CA LEU A 145 -7.20 11.38 0.05
C LEU A 145 -5.81 11.00 0.59
N LEU A 146 -5.49 9.72 0.64
CA LEU A 146 -4.18 9.24 1.12
C LEU A 146 -3.04 9.60 0.16
N GLY A 147 -3.32 9.69 -1.15
CA GLY A 147 -2.33 10.09 -2.15
C GLY A 147 -1.98 11.58 -2.13
N GLN A 148 -2.95 12.45 -1.83
CA GLN A 148 -2.75 13.90 -1.86
C GLN A 148 -2.45 14.50 -0.48
N LEU A 149 -2.81 13.82 0.61
CA LEU A 149 -2.63 14.29 1.98
C LEU A 149 -1.82 13.27 2.79
N PRO A 150 -0.48 13.24 2.64
CA PRO A 150 0.37 12.26 3.32
C PRO A 150 0.42 12.43 4.85
N ALA A 151 -0.02 13.59 5.36
CA ALA A 151 -0.12 13.87 6.79
C ALA A 151 -1.41 13.33 7.44
N VAL A 152 -2.36 12.83 6.64
CA VAL A 152 -3.62 12.25 7.11
C VAL A 152 -3.47 10.74 7.24
N VAL A 153 -3.87 10.22 8.40
CA VAL A 153 -3.92 8.79 8.68
C VAL A 153 -5.37 8.39 8.89
N VAL A 154 -5.79 7.28 8.27
CA VAL A 154 -7.09 6.66 8.54
C VAL A 154 -6.93 5.72 9.73
N GLU A 155 -7.68 5.98 10.81
CA GLU A 155 -7.65 5.16 12.03
C GLU A 155 -8.70 4.07 11.99
N ASP A 156 -9.89 4.40 11.49
CA ASP A 156 -11.03 3.49 11.46
C ASP A 156 -11.94 3.77 10.27
N LEU A 157 -12.50 2.70 9.70
CA LEU A 157 -13.40 2.74 8.56
C LEU A 157 -14.56 1.77 8.79
N GLU A 158 -15.73 2.32 9.08
CA GLU A 158 -16.96 1.56 9.23
C GLU A 158 -17.84 1.79 7.99
N LEU A 159 -18.20 0.71 7.29
CA LEU A 159 -19.06 0.76 6.11
C LEU A 159 -20.22 -0.22 6.28
N GLN A 160 -21.46 0.28 6.15
CA GLN A 160 -22.67 -0.51 6.28
C GLN A 160 -23.64 -0.26 5.12
N ARG A 161 -24.19 -1.35 4.59
CA ARG A 161 -25.29 -1.32 3.63
C ARG A 161 -26.62 -1.50 4.37
N LYS A 162 -27.62 -0.65 4.10
CA LYS A 162 -28.92 -0.74 4.77
C LYS A 162 -29.77 -1.91 4.28
N LYS A 163 -29.79 -2.17 2.97
CA LYS A 163 -30.46 -3.32 2.35
C LYS A 163 -29.55 -3.96 1.33
N ILE A 164 -29.66 -5.27 1.10
CA ILE A 164 -28.81 -5.98 0.13
C ILE A 164 -28.90 -5.35 -1.27
N ALA A 165 -30.08 -4.88 -1.65
CA ALA A 165 -30.36 -4.20 -2.93
C ALA A 165 -29.81 -2.77 -3.03
N ASP A 166 -29.37 -2.15 -1.93
CA ASP A 166 -28.84 -0.79 -1.97
C ASP A 166 -27.44 -0.79 -2.59
N THR A 167 -27.24 0.08 -3.58
CA THR A 167 -25.90 0.31 -4.16
C THR A 167 -25.06 1.25 -3.29
N ASP A 168 -25.73 2.12 -2.53
CA ASP A 168 -25.08 3.06 -1.61
C ASP A 168 -24.74 2.41 -0.28
N LEU A 169 -23.56 2.74 0.22
CA LEU A 169 -23.12 2.46 1.58
C LEU A 169 -23.25 3.73 2.42
N ASN A 170 -23.63 3.57 3.69
CA ASN A 170 -23.42 4.59 4.71
C ASN A 170 -22.26 4.15 5.58
N GLY A 171 -21.44 5.08 6.01
CA GLY A 171 -20.28 4.75 6.82
C GLY A 171 -19.76 5.91 7.63
N ARG A 172 -18.74 5.63 8.42
CA ARG A 172 -17.98 6.62 9.17
C ARG A 172 -16.50 6.37 8.94
N ILE A 173 -15.78 7.46 8.72
CA ILE A 173 -14.33 7.43 8.58
C ILE A 173 -13.76 8.24 9.74
N ARG A 174 -12.94 7.60 10.56
CA ARG A 174 -12.12 8.29 11.56
C ARG A 174 -10.72 8.45 10.99
N MET A 175 -10.26 9.69 10.96
CA MET A 175 -8.92 10.03 10.49
C MET A 175 -8.26 11.02 11.42
N THR A 176 -6.94 10.97 11.49
CA THR A 176 -6.12 11.89 12.26
C THR A 176 -5.15 12.60 11.34
N LEU A 177 -5.20 13.92 11.35
CA LEU A 177 -4.22 14.78 10.71
C LEU A 177 -3.13 15.12 11.72
N TYR A 178 -1.89 14.74 11.41
CA TYR A 178 -0.72 15.09 12.22
C TYR A 178 -0.19 16.46 11.80
N LEU A 179 -0.02 17.33 12.78
CA LEU A 179 0.42 18.70 12.59
C LEU A 179 1.73 18.93 13.34
N SER A 180 2.68 19.59 12.67
CA SER A 180 3.88 20.07 13.36
C SER A 180 3.53 21.32 14.17
N ARG A 181 4.04 21.34 15.39
CA ARG A 181 4.07 22.55 16.21
C ARG A 181 5.37 23.27 15.89
N SER A 182 5.30 24.30 15.05
CA SER A 182 6.35 25.30 14.90
C SER A 182 6.33 26.28 16.05
#